data_AF-A0A815IJT4-F1
#
_entry.id   AF-A0A815IJT4-F1
#
_cell.length_a   1.000
_cell.length_b   1.000
_cell.length_c   1.000
_cell.angle_alpha   90.00
_cell.angle_beta   90.00
_cell.angle_gamma   90.00
#
_symmetry.space_group_name_H-M   'P 1'
#
loop_
_entity.id
_entity.type
_entity.pdbx_description
1 polymer ?
#
loop_
_entity_poly.entity_id
_entity_poly.type
_entity_poly.pdbx_seq_one_letter_code
_entity_poly.pdbx_strand_id
1 'polypeptide(L)' 'MEDEVLLPPARQLQVTSILSAGNGLHIIQLKETSPPFPLLALPSATMMSPARPGTAHPSLPVTTSSAQSNT' A
#
# COMPACT_ATOMS: atom_id res chain seq x y z
N MET A 1 -7.87 -10.35 -17.05
CA MET A 1 -7.46 -9.85 -15.72
C MET A 1 -7.85 -8.40 -15.68
N GLU A 2 -8.44 -7.93 -14.59
CA GLU A 2 -8.85 -6.54 -14.45
C GLU A 2 -7.74 -5.77 -13.75
N ASP A 3 -7.27 -4.68 -14.37
CA ASP A 3 -6.20 -3.84 -13.85
C ASP A 3 -6.79 -2.79 -12.90
N GLU A 4 -7.23 -3.25 -11.73
CA GLU A 4 -7.79 -2.38 -10.70
C GLU A 4 -6.70 -1.47 -10.11
N VAL A 5 -7.01 -0.18 -9.97
CA VAL A 5 -6.13 0.82 -9.35
C VAL A 5 -6.81 1.39 -8.12
N LEU A 6 -6.21 1.17 -6.94
CA LEU A 6 -6.70 1.73 -5.68
C LEU A 6 -6.29 3.20 -5.55
N LEU A 7 -7.27 4.07 -5.31
CA LEU A 7 -7.01 5.48 -5.02
C LEU A 7 -6.79 5.70 -3.51
N PRO A 8 -5.70 6.38 -3.12
CA PRO A 8 -5.48 6.80 -1.74
C PRO A 8 -6.61 7.66 -1.16
N PRO A 9 -6.85 7.59 0.17
CA PRO A 9 -7.81 8.45 0.83
C PRO A 9 -7.53 9.94 0.59
N ALA A 10 -8.61 10.73 0.61
CA ALA A 10 -8.55 12.18 0.48
C ALA A 10 -7.96 12.74 -0.84
N ARG A 11 -7.85 11.92 -1.91
CA ARG A 11 -7.62 12.45 -3.26
C ARG A 11 -8.78 13.35 -3.69
N GLN A 12 -8.47 14.49 -4.28
CA GLN A 12 -9.46 15.42 -4.81
C GLN A 12 -9.54 15.30 -6.34
N LEU A 13 -10.74 15.06 -6.84
CA LEU A 13 -11.03 14.96 -8.26
C LEU A 13 -11.99 16.08 -8.67
N GLN A 14 -11.65 16.78 -9.74
CA GLN A 14 -12.50 17.77 -10.38
C GLN A 14 -13.20 17.14 -11.58
N VAL A 15 -14.52 17.31 -11.67
CA VAL A 15 -15.27 16.98 -12.90
C VAL A 15 -14.92 18.01 -13.97
N THR A 16 -14.35 17.56 -15.08
CA THR A 16 -13.99 18.43 -16.21
C THR A 16 -15.00 18.36 -17.35
N SER A 17 -15.74 17.25 -17.47
CA SER A 17 -16.76 17.07 -18.49
C SER A 17 -17.76 15.98 -18.10
N ILE A 18 -18.99 16.11 -18.60
CA ILE A 18 -20.04 15.10 -18.51
C ILE A 18 -20.60 14.90 -19.91
N LEU A 19 -20.45 13.71 -20.46
CA LEU A 19 -20.97 13.34 -21.77
C LEU A 19 -22.14 12.35 -21.60
N SER A 20 -23.28 12.65 -22.21
CA SER A 20 -24.38 11.69 -22.32
C SER A 20 -24.10 10.74 -23.49
N ALA A 21 -23.99 9.44 -23.22
CA ALA A 21 -23.76 8.41 -24.23
C ALA A 21 -25.06 7.74 -24.72
N GLY A 22 -26.22 8.27 -24.32
CA GLY A 22 -27.53 7.67 -24.58
C GLY A 22 -27.92 6.61 -23.54
N ASN A 23 -29.18 6.16 -23.56
CA ASN A 23 -29.73 5.14 -22.64
C ASN A 23 -29.52 5.45 -21.14
N GLY A 24 -29.45 6.73 -20.78
CA GLY A 24 -29.18 7.16 -19.40
C GLY A 24 -27.73 6.95 -18.94
N LEU A 25 -26.81 6.57 -19.84
CA LEU A 25 -25.40 6.41 -19.52
C LEU A 25 -24.66 7.74 -19.62
N HIS A 26 -23.89 8.05 -18.58
CA HIS A 26 -23.06 9.24 -18.50
C HIS A 26 -21.59 8.86 -18.38
N ILE A 27 -20.75 9.49 -19.20
CA ILE A 27 -19.30 9.41 -19.09
C ILE A 27 -18.83 10.68 -18.36
N ILE A 28 -18.24 10.50 -17.17
CA ILE A 28 -17.72 11.59 -16.36
C ILE A 28 -16.20 11.61 -16.51
N GLN A 29 -15.69 12.73 -17.02
CA GLN A 29 -14.24 12.95 -17.07
C GLN A 29 -13.78 13.63 -15.79
N LEU A 30 -12.77 13.04 -15.15
CA LEU A 30 -12.22 13.49 -13.90
C LEU A 30 -10.76 13.90 -14.09
N LYS A 31 -10.36 14.98 -13.42
CA LYS A 31 -8.96 15.41 -13.31
C LYS A 31 -8.57 15.44 -11.84
N GLU A 32 -7.45 14.82 -11.50
CA GLU A 32 -6.91 14.93 -10.14
C GLU A 32 -6.39 16.34 -9.87
N THR A 33 -6.65 16.80 -8.66
CA THR A 33 -6.27 18.13 -8.18
C THR A 33 -5.54 18.01 -6.86
N SER A 34 -4.65 18.97 -6.59
CA SER A 34 -3.94 19.04 -5.32
C SER A 34 -4.86 19.67 -4.27
N PRO A 35 -5.09 19.01 -3.12
CA PRO A 35 -5.86 19.61 -2.05
C PRO A 35 -5.15 20.84 -1.47
N PRO A 36 -5.90 21.77 -0.86
CA PRO A 36 -5.33 22.95 -0.20
C PRO A 36 -4.57 22.61 1.10
N PHE A 37 -4.56 21.33 1.50
CA PHE A 37 -3.86 20.82 2.67
C PHE A 37 -2.82 19.78 2.22
N PRO A 38 -1.73 19.60 2.98
CA PRO A 38 -0.72 18.60 2.66
C PRO A 38 -1.30 17.19 2.76
N LEU A 39 -1.05 16.35 1.76
CA LEU A 39 -1.40 14.94 1.79
C LEU A 39 -0.45 14.18 2.73
N LEU A 40 -1.02 13.24 3.50
CA LEU A 40 -0.21 12.31 4.30
C LEU A 40 0.55 11.37 3.36
N ALA A 41 1.83 11.15 3.66
CA ALA A 41 2.60 10.13 2.97
C ALA A 41 1.93 8.77 3.24
N LEU A 42 1.62 8.04 2.17
CA LEU A 42 1.14 6.68 2.32
C LEU A 42 2.31 5.83 2.81
N PRO A 43 2.09 4.91 3.76
CA PRO A 43 3.10 3.90 4.02
C PRO A 43 3.37 3.20 2.69
N SER A 44 4.64 3.13 2.29
CA SER A 44 5.07 2.29 1.18
C SER A 44 4.38 0.96 1.36
N ALA A 45 3.67 0.49 0.33
CA ALA A 45 3.04 -0.82 0.38
C ALA A 45 4.15 -1.86 0.62
N THR A 46 4.44 -2.14 1.89
CA THR A 46 5.17 -3.31 2.29
C THR A 46 4.27 -4.41 1.81
N MET A 47 4.61 -4.99 0.66
CA MET A 47 4.02 -6.22 0.16
C MET A 47 4.13 -7.19 1.34
N MET A 48 3.07 -7.32 2.13
CA MET A 48 2.96 -8.35 3.15
C MET A 48 2.82 -9.63 2.34
N SER A 49 3.97 -10.17 1.95
CA SER A 49 4.04 -11.49 1.36
C SER A 49 3.36 -12.41 2.36
N PRO A 50 2.31 -13.14 1.96
CA PRO A 50 1.67 -14.06 2.88
C PRO A 50 2.74 -15.05 3.31
N ALA A 51 3.12 -15.00 4.59
CA ALA A 51 4.02 -15.99 5.17
C ALA A 51 3.34 -17.35 4.95
N ARG A 52 3.92 -18.18 4.07
CA ARG A 52 3.51 -19.58 3.94
C ARG A 52 3.55 -20.18 5.35
N PRO A 53 2.44 -20.72 5.88
CA PRO A 53 2.49 -21.50 7.10
C PRO A 53 3.15 -22.84 6.73
N GLY A 54 4.46 -22.92 6.89
CA GLY A 54 5.21 -24.11 6.53
C GLY A 54 6.70 -23.97 6.73
N THR A 55 7.17 -24.64 7.78
CA THR A 55 8.56 -25.06 8.05
C THR A 55 9.60 -23.96 8.33
N ALA A 56 9.67 -23.54 9.60
CA ALA A 56 10.94 -23.15 10.20
C ALA A 56 10.95 -23.60 11.67
N HIS A 57 11.55 -24.77 11.88
CA HIS A 57 11.95 -25.31 13.17
C HIS A 57 12.90 -24.30 13.86
N PRO A 58 12.66 -23.85 15.10
CA PRO A 58 13.61 -23.01 15.81
C PRO A 58 14.76 -23.87 16.34
N SER A 59 15.88 -23.91 15.62
CA SER A 59 17.16 -24.27 16.24
C SER A 59 17.57 -23.13 17.15
N LEU A 60 17.43 -23.32 18.46
CA LEU A 60 17.90 -22.38 19.48
C LEU A 60 19.41 -22.11 19.29
N PRO A 61 19.88 -20.85 19.36
CA PRO A 61 21.31 -20.58 19.39
C PRO A 61 21.88 -21.02 20.75
N VAL A 62 22.69 -22.10 20.74
CA VAL A 62 23.60 -22.39 21.85
C VAL A 62 24.57 -21.22 21.98
N THR A 63 24.43 -20.47 23.07
CA THR A 63 25.42 -19.48 23.47
C THR A 63 26.22 -20.10 24.61
N THR A 64 27.36 -20.71 24.31
CA THR A 64 28.35 -21.08 25.33
C THR A 64 28.97 -19.78 25.86
N SER A 65 28.52 -19.36 27.04
CA SER A 65 29.18 -18.34 27.84
C SER A 65 30.31 -19.00 28.62
N SER A 66 31.56 -18.73 28.25
CA SER A 66 32.72 -18.91 29.12
C SER A 66 33.34 -17.54 29.38
N ALA A 67 33.14 -17.04 30.60
CA ALA A 67 33.68 -15.80 31.08
C ALA A 67 35.11 -15.99 31.63
N GLN A 68 36.01 -15.08 31.21
CA GLN A 68 37.16 -14.48 31.93
C GLN A 68 38.25 -15.42 32.51
N SER A 69 39.53 -15.04 32.63
CA SER A 69 40.17 -13.74 32.76
C SER A 69 41.67 -13.87 32.43
N ASN A 70 42.27 -12.84 31.82
CA ASN A 70 43.72 -12.65 31.74
C ASN A 70 44.14 -11.71 32.88
N THR A 71 45.12 -12.10 33.69
CA THR A 71 46.12 -11.18 34.28
C THR A 71 47.39 -11.95 34.53
#